data_AF-A0A6J4UNM2-F1
#
_entry.id   AF-A0A6J4UNM2-F1
#
_cell.length_a   1.000
_cell.length_b   1.000
_cell.length_c   1.000
_cell.angle_alpha   90.00
_cell.angle_beta   90.00
_cell.angle_gamma   90.00
#
_symmetry.space_group_name_H-M   'P 1'
#
loop_
_entity.id
_entity.type
_entity.pdbx_description
1 polymer ?
#
loop_
_entity_poly.entity_id
_entity_poly.type
_entity_poly.pdbx_seq_one_letter_code
_entity_poly.pdbx_strand_id
1 'polypeptide(L)'
;MERLWWIVVEAPWRGVPAAALALIGLVQMGRGLWFGAAGGPGLLRQGRDAIAWIRCFQVAVFGLALVAAAAAWAWRQPWLLAVGLGILGEEMFETSRILTALNQSPRPAQPDRP
;
A
#
# COMPACT_ATOMS: atom_id res chain seq x y z
N MET A 1 12.09 15.00 34.53
CA MET A 1 11.77 14.76 33.10
C MET A 1 12.46 13.52 32.52
N GLU A 2 13.72 13.24 32.88
CA GLU A 2 14.48 12.06 32.37
C GLU A 2 13.79 10.70 32.60
N ARG A 3 13.09 10.53 33.73
CA ARG A 3 12.37 9.28 34.04
C ARG A 3 11.16 9.03 33.13
N LEU A 4 10.45 10.09 32.73
CA LEU A 4 9.35 10.00 31.76
C LEU A 4 9.90 9.73 30.36
N TRP A 5 11.04 10.31 30.01
CA TRP A 5 11.73 10.04 28.75
C TRP A 5 12.12 8.58 28.60
N TRP A 6 12.67 7.97 29.65
CA TRP A 6 12.95 6.53 29.69
C TRP A 6 11.67 5.68 29.53
N ILE A 7 10.57 6.01 30.21
CA ILE A 7 9.31 5.26 30.08
C ILE A 7 8.69 5.43 28.69
N VAL A 8 8.86 6.57 28.02
CA VAL A 8 8.31 6.77 26.68
C VAL A 8 9.19 6.12 25.60
N VAL A 9 10.51 6.19 25.75
CA VAL A 9 11.45 5.77 24.69
C VAL A 9 11.91 4.32 24.85
N GLU A 10 12.07 3.82 26.07
CA GLU A 10 12.75 2.55 26.37
C GLU A 10 11.81 1.47 26.89
N ALA A 11 10.54 1.82 27.15
CA ALA A 11 9.64 0.90 27.79
C ALA A 11 9.08 -0.18 26.84
N PRO A 12 8.79 -1.37 27.39
CA PRO A 12 8.31 -2.53 26.64
C PRO A 12 6.96 -2.32 25.93
N TRP A 13 6.20 -1.26 26.27
CA TRP A 13 4.92 -0.96 25.64
C TRP A 13 5.03 -0.70 24.14
N ARG A 14 6.21 -0.26 23.64
CA ARG A 14 6.45 0.02 22.21
C ARG A 14 6.26 -1.20 21.31
N GLY A 15 6.42 -2.41 21.85
CA GLY A 15 6.25 -3.65 21.10
C GLY A 15 4.82 -3.87 20.64
N VAL A 16 3.82 -3.51 21.45
CA VAL A 16 2.41 -3.77 21.13
C VAL A 16 1.92 -2.94 19.93
N PRO A 17 2.13 -1.61 19.86
CA PRO A 17 1.81 -0.81 18.69
C PRO A 17 2.58 -1.25 17.44
N ALA A 18 3.87 -1.57 17.57
CA ALA A 18 4.67 -2.03 16.44
C ALA A 18 4.15 -3.36 15.88
N ALA A 19 3.83 -4.32 16.75
CA ALA A 19 3.24 -5.59 16.33
C ALA A 19 1.87 -5.41 15.68
N ALA A 20 1.01 -4.55 16.24
CA ALA A 20 -0.29 -4.23 15.65
C ALA A 20 -0.15 -3.62 14.26
N LEU A 21 0.73 -2.63 14.08
CA LEU A 21 1.01 -2.01 12.79
C LEU A 21 1.58 -3.02 11.79
N ALA A 22 2.51 -3.89 12.22
CA ALA A 22 3.08 -4.93 11.37
C ALA A 22 2.00 -5.92 10.89
N LEU A 23 1.13 -6.39 11.80
CA LEU A 23 0.05 -7.32 11.45
C LEU A 23 -0.94 -6.70 10.47
N ILE A 24 -1.41 -5.47 10.75
CA ILE A 24 -2.32 -4.76 9.85
C ILE A 24 -1.65 -4.54 8.49
N GLY A 25 -0.38 -4.12 8.48
CA GLY A 25 0.39 -3.91 7.27
C GLY A 25 0.54 -5.17 6.44
N LEU A 26 0.91 -6.30 7.06
CA LEU A 26 1.04 -7.60 6.41
C LEU A 26 -0.29 -8.10 5.85
N VAL A 27 -1.39 -7.95 6.59
CA VAL A 27 -2.73 -8.32 6.11
C VAL A 27 -3.12 -7.50 4.89
N GLN A 28 -2.90 -6.19 4.90
CA GLN A 28 -3.22 -5.32 3.76
C GLN A 28 -2.31 -5.63 2.57
N MET A 29 -1.02 -5.83 2.81
CA MET A 29 -0.05 -6.22 1.79
C MET A 29 -0.45 -7.53 1.11
N GLY A 30 -0.71 -8.57 1.90
CA GLY A 30 -1.16 -9.87 1.40
C GLY A 30 -2.49 -9.77 0.66
N ARG A 31 -3.45 -9.00 1.17
CA ARG A 31 -4.76 -8.78 0.53
C ARG A 31 -4.61 -8.10 -0.84
N GLY A 32 -3.79 -7.07 -0.94
CA GLY A 32 -3.53 -6.36 -2.19
C GLY A 32 -2.84 -7.25 -3.23
N LEU A 33 -1.84 -8.03 -2.81
CA LEU A 33 -1.13 -8.96 -3.69
C LEU A 33 -2.01 -10.12 -4.14
N TRP A 34 -2.81 -10.69 -3.24
CA TRP A 34 -3.70 -11.81 -3.53
C TRP A 34 -4.79 -11.44 -4.54
N PHE A 35 -5.50 -10.33 -4.31
CA PHE A 35 -6.54 -9.89 -5.24
C PHE A 35 -5.99 -9.37 -6.57
N GLY A 36 -4.77 -8.82 -6.57
CA GLY A 36 -4.06 -8.48 -7.80
C GLY A 36 -3.66 -9.71 -8.62
N ALA A 37 -3.20 -10.77 -7.97
CA ALA A 37 -2.77 -12.02 -8.62
C ALA A 37 -3.94 -12.94 -9.02
N ALA A 38 -5.08 -12.87 -8.30
CA ALA A 38 -6.28 -13.62 -8.63
C ALA A 38 -7.01 -13.09 -9.88
N GLY A 39 -6.68 -11.88 -10.34
CA GLY A 39 -7.05 -11.42 -11.69
C GLY A 39 -6.27 -12.23 -12.71
N GLY A 40 -6.95 -13.02 -13.54
CA GLY A 40 -6.31 -13.97 -14.45
C GLY A 40 -5.36 -13.34 -15.49
N PRO A 41 -4.60 -14.16 -16.24
CA PRO A 41 -3.55 -13.74 -17.20
C PRO A 41 -4.03 -12.89 -18.40
N GLY A 42 -5.28 -12.45 -18.40
CA GLY A 42 -5.88 -11.53 -19.39
C GLY A 42 -5.97 -10.07 -18.94
N LEU A 43 -5.38 -9.69 -17.80
CA LEU A 43 -5.47 -8.38 -17.11
C LEU A 43 -5.24 -7.12 -17.97
N LEU A 44 -4.62 -7.25 -19.15
CA LEU A 44 -4.39 -6.15 -20.09
C LEU A 44 -5.45 -6.04 -21.21
N ARG A 45 -6.42 -6.96 -21.28
CA ARG A 45 -7.41 -7.00 -22.37
C ARG A 45 -8.64 -6.13 -22.13
N GLN A 46 -8.91 -5.70 -20.89
CA GLN A 46 -10.05 -4.83 -20.56
C GLN A 46 -9.64 -3.76 -19.53
N GLY A 47 -9.94 -2.48 -19.81
CA GLY A 47 -9.57 -1.36 -18.92
C GLY A 47 -10.14 -1.44 -17.50
N ARG A 48 -11.22 -2.20 -17.29
CA ARG A 48 -11.78 -2.48 -15.95
C ARG A 48 -10.86 -3.35 -15.09
N ASP A 49 -10.17 -4.31 -15.69
CA ASP A 49 -9.27 -5.22 -14.97
C ASP A 49 -8.00 -4.48 -14.52
N ALA A 50 -7.49 -3.58 -15.37
CA ALA A 50 -6.37 -2.70 -15.03
C ALA A 50 -6.69 -1.78 -13.84
N ILE A 51 -7.88 -1.19 -13.80
CA ILE A 51 -8.31 -0.35 -12.67
C ILE A 51 -8.37 -1.15 -11.37
N ALA A 52 -8.97 -2.34 -11.39
CA ALA A 52 -9.05 -3.20 -10.22
C ALA A 52 -7.66 -3.62 -9.72
N TRP A 53 -6.76 -3.95 -10.63
CA TRP A 53 -5.39 -4.32 -10.31
C TRP A 53 -4.62 -3.17 -9.65
N ILE A 54 -4.69 -1.97 -10.21
CA ILE A 54 -4.02 -0.79 -9.64
C ILE A 54 -4.56 -0.50 -8.24
N ARG A 55 -5.87 -0.64 -8.02
CA ARG A 55 -6.46 -0.48 -6.66
C ARG A 55 -5.93 -1.53 -5.68
N CYS A 56 -5.77 -2.78 -6.12
CA CYS A 56 -5.19 -3.83 -5.29
C CYS A 56 -3.70 -3.57 -4.99
N PHE A 57 -2.95 -3.09 -5.97
CA PHE A 57 -1.57 -2.64 -5.79
C PHE A 57 -1.47 -1.47 -4.79
N GLN A 58 -2.36 -0.47 -4.88
CA GLN A 58 -2.41 0.64 -3.91
C GLN A 58 -2.58 0.13 -2.47
N VAL A 59 -3.46 -0.87 -2.26
CA VAL A 59 -3.63 -1.52 -0.95
C VAL A 59 -2.35 -2.25 -0.52
N ALA A 60 -1.65 -2.89 -1.45
CA ALA A 60 -0.41 -3.60 -1.15
C ALA A 60 0.70 -2.64 -0.69
N VAL A 61 0.88 -1.52 -1.41
CA VAL A 61 1.84 -0.47 -1.07
C VAL A 61 1.50 0.19 0.28
N PHE A 62 0.23 0.45 0.54
CA PHE A 62 -0.21 0.95 1.85
C PHE A 62 0.16 -0.04 2.99
N GLY A 63 -0.07 -1.33 2.76
CA GLY A 63 0.36 -2.38 3.69
C GLY A 63 1.87 -2.39 3.93
N LEU A 64 2.68 -2.29 2.87
CA LEU A 64 4.14 -2.19 2.95
C LEU A 64 4.59 -0.97 3.77
N ALA A 65 3.96 0.18 3.57
CA ALA A 65 4.27 1.40 4.31
C ALA A 65 3.97 1.25 5.82
N LEU A 66 2.90 0.54 6.19
CA LEU A 66 2.60 0.21 7.59
C LEU A 66 3.64 -0.73 8.20
N VAL A 67 4.12 -1.72 7.44
CA VAL A 67 5.21 -2.60 7.88
C VAL A 67 6.50 -1.80 8.07
N ALA A 68 6.83 -0.89 7.15
CA ALA A 68 7.97 0.01 7.29
C ALA A 68 7.85 0.93 8.52
N ALA A 69 6.65 1.46 8.80
CA ALA A 69 6.39 2.26 9.99
C ALA A 69 6.52 1.44 11.29
N ALA A 70 6.03 0.20 11.30
CA ALA A 70 6.22 -0.74 12.41
C ALA A 70 7.71 -1.03 12.66
N ALA A 71 8.47 -1.30 11.61
CA ALA A 71 9.91 -1.55 11.68
C ALA A 71 10.68 -0.31 12.17
N ALA A 72 10.35 0.87 11.63
CA ALA A 72 10.91 2.15 12.08
C ALA A 72 10.64 2.38 13.58
N TRP A 73 9.42 2.08 14.04
CA TRP A 73 9.04 2.21 15.44
C TRP A 73 9.76 1.21 16.34
N ALA A 74 9.80 -0.07 15.96
CA ALA A 74 10.41 -1.13 16.75
C ALA A 74 11.93 -0.94 16.88
N TRP A 75 12.60 -0.60 15.77
CA TRP A 75 14.05 -0.48 15.70
C TRP A 75 14.58 0.94 15.92
N ARG A 76 13.69 1.92 16.15
CA ARG A 76 14.03 3.32 16.36
C ARG A 76 14.79 3.92 15.16
N GLN A 77 14.43 3.50 13.95
CA GLN A 77 15.09 3.90 12.71
C GLN A 77 14.18 4.87 11.92
N PRO A 78 14.29 6.19 12.13
CA PRO A 78 13.39 7.15 11.47
C PRO A 78 13.55 7.19 9.95
N TRP A 79 14.71 6.78 9.42
CA TRP A 79 14.93 6.70 7.97
C TRP A 79 14.06 5.62 7.31
N LEU A 80 13.71 4.53 8.00
CA LEU A 80 12.78 3.52 7.48
C LEU A 80 11.38 4.10 7.30
N LEU A 81 10.95 4.99 8.20
CA LEU A 81 9.69 5.70 8.07
C LEU A 81 9.74 6.65 6.86
N ALA A 82 10.83 7.40 6.70
CA ALA A 82 11.02 8.29 5.54
C ALA A 82 10.98 7.53 4.21
N VAL A 83 11.68 6.39 4.11
CA VAL A 83 11.66 5.53 2.92
C VAL A 83 10.25 4.97 2.68
N GLY A 84 9.60 4.42 3.71
CA GLY A 84 8.25 3.86 3.59
C GLY A 84 7.21 4.90 3.15
N LEU A 85 7.29 6.12 3.68
CA LEU A 85 6.43 7.23 3.27
C LEU A 85 6.77 7.74 1.86
N GLY A 86 8.04 7.74 1.48
CA GLY A 86 8.48 8.09 0.12
C GLY A 86 7.90 7.14 -0.92
N ILE A 87 8.06 5.82 -0.69
CA ILE A 87 7.47 4.78 -1.53
C ILE A 87 5.95 4.94 -1.59
N LEU A 88 5.28 5.07 -0.43
CA LEU A 88 3.83 5.27 -0.40
C LEU A 88 3.40 6.47 -1.23
N GLY A 89 4.05 7.62 -1.05
CA GLY A 89 3.69 8.86 -1.72
C GLY A 89 3.86 8.77 -3.23
N GLU A 90 5.00 8.26 -3.69
CA GLU A 90 5.34 8.16 -5.12
C GLU A 90 4.42 7.18 -5.84
N GLU A 91 4.25 5.98 -5.29
CA GLU A 91 3.38 4.95 -5.84
C GLU A 91 1.90 5.38 -5.82
N MET A 92 1.42 6.05 -4.75
CA MET A 92 0.05 6.58 -4.73
C MET A 92 -0.14 7.69 -5.77
N PHE A 93 0.86 8.55 -5.96
CA PHE A 93 0.80 9.63 -6.93
C PHE A 93 0.77 9.09 -8.37
N GLU A 94 1.69 8.21 -8.72
CA GLU A 94 1.76 7.60 -10.05
C GLU A 94 0.50 6.80 -10.36
N THR A 95 0.09 5.90 -9.46
CA THR A 95 -1.10 5.07 -9.67
C THR A 95 -2.39 5.88 -9.77
N SER A 96 -2.50 6.99 -9.03
CA SER A 96 -3.65 7.90 -9.16
C SER A 96 -3.69 8.59 -10.52
N ARG A 97 -2.53 8.95 -11.08
CA ARG A 97 -2.45 9.49 -12.45
C ARG A 97 -2.86 8.44 -13.48
N ILE A 98 -2.38 7.20 -13.34
CA ILE A 98 -2.77 6.10 -14.25
C ILE A 98 -4.27 5.85 -14.16
N LEU A 99 -4.85 5.77 -12.96
CA LEU A 99 -6.29 5.61 -12.77
C LEU A 99 -7.09 6.75 -13.40
N THR A 100 -6.60 7.98 -13.29
CA THR A 100 -7.23 9.15 -13.91
C THR A 100 -7.24 9.02 -15.43
N ALA A 101 -6.11 8.66 -16.03
CA ALA A 101 -5.99 8.44 -17.47
C ALA A 101 -6.88 7.28 -17.97
N LEU A 102 -6.94 6.17 -17.23
CA LEU A 102 -7.79 5.01 -17.56
C LEU A 102 -9.28 5.36 -17.47
N ASN A 103 -9.71 6.16 -16.49
CA ASN A 103 -11.10 6.58 -16.36
C ASN A 103 -11.53 7.59 -17.42
N GLN A 104 -10.58 8.37 -17.97
CA GLN A 104 -10.84 9.37 -19.02
C GLN A 104 -10.77 8.80 -20.44
N SER A 105 -10.26 7.58 -20.62
CA SER A 105 -10.15 6.95 -21.93
C SER A 105 -11.54 6.57 -22.46
N PRO A 106 -11.97 7.05 -23.65
CA PRO A 106 -13.24 6.67 -24.27
C PRO A 106 -13.34 5.15 -24.41
N ARG A 107 -14.51 4.56 -24.10
CA ARG A 107 -14.75 3.15 -24.42
C ARG A 107 -14.59 2.99 -25.94
N PRO A 108 -13.84 1.97 -26.42
CA PRO A 108 -13.88 1.65 -27.84
C PRO A 108 -15.34 1.42 -28.23
N ALA A 109 -15.80 2.10 -29.28
CA ALA A 109 -17.14 1.93 -29.83
C ALA A 109 -17.35 0.43 -30.06
N GLN A 110 -18.38 -0.11 -29.43
CA GLN A 110 -18.77 -1.50 -29.66
C GLN A 110 -19.18 -1.60 -31.13
N PRO A 111 -18.48 -2.38 -31.97
CA PRO A 111 -18.91 -2.52 -33.35
C PRO A 111 -20.32 -3.10 -33.33
N ASP A 112 -21.24 -2.40 -34.00
CA ASP A 112 -22.62 -2.84 -34.17
C ASP A 112 -22.58 -4.30 -34.63
N ARG A 113 -23.07 -5.19 -33.77
CA ARG A 113 -23.18 -6.61 -34.13
C ARG A 113 -24.24 -6.71 -35.23
N PRO A 114 -23.97 -7.40 -36.35
CA PRO A 114 -24.97 -7.68 -37.36
C PRO A 114 -26.10 -8.56 -36.82
#